data_AF-A0A950PEM2-F1
#
_entry.id   AF-A0A950PEM2-F1
#
_cell.length_a   1.000
_cell.length_b   1.000
_cell.length_c   1.000
_cell.angle_alpha   90.00
_cell.angle_beta   90.00
_cell.angle_gamma   90.00
#
_symmetry.space_group_name_H-M   'P 1'
#
loop_
_entity.id
_entity.type
_entity.pdbx_description
1 polymer ?
#
loop_
_entity_poly.entity_id
_entity_poly.type
_entity_poly.pdbx_seq_one_letter_code
_entity_poly.pdbx_strand_id
1 'polypeptide(L)'
;MPVLNFTTAFVTFFAVIGPPKVMLAFAHLATKCKLPQMRRLALLSTLIAASAGVVMAYAADHVMGFFHISDESLQLAGGVIFFIYAIALVMGIRLGGDEDHRTETKHPMASALRELSLPYVASPLAITAVLVESLAKNTWSWSTTIASAYLSVLAIDCVCLLLLMPLLQRTHETGLEVLSRLLGLLLAAVGVELFLDGLAGLGVPLLRAHY
;
A
#
# COMPACT_ATOMS: atom_id res chain seq x y z
N MET A 1 -23.67 -8.76 -7.74
CA MET A 1 -22.53 -7.98 -8.25
C MET A 1 -22.30 -6.86 -7.27
N PRO A 2 -21.14 -6.76 -6.60
CA PRO A 2 -20.88 -5.61 -5.74
C PRO A 2 -21.01 -4.36 -6.61
N VAL A 3 -21.92 -3.47 -6.23
CA VAL A 3 -22.06 -2.19 -6.93
C VAL A 3 -20.74 -1.43 -6.74
N LEU A 4 -19.97 -1.35 -7.83
CA LEU A 4 -18.74 -0.56 -7.91
C LEU A 4 -19.10 0.90 -7.71
N ASN A 5 -18.97 1.32 -6.45
CA ASN A 5 -19.30 2.61 -5.90
C ASN A 5 -18.13 3.09 -5.05
N PHE A 6 -18.08 4.40 -4.78
CA PHE A 6 -17.07 5.02 -3.93
C PHE A 6 -16.83 4.27 -2.61
N THR A 7 -17.90 3.82 -1.95
CA THR A 7 -17.81 3.11 -0.66
C THR A 7 -17.03 1.80 -0.76
N THR A 8 -17.25 1.04 -1.83
CA THR A 8 -16.56 -0.24 -2.04
C THR A 8 -15.07 0.01 -2.27
N ALA A 9 -14.72 0.93 -3.18
CA ALA A 9 -13.34 1.31 -3.43
C ALA A 9 -12.67 1.88 -2.16
N PHE A 10 -13.36 2.70 -1.38
CA PHE A 10 -12.88 3.22 -0.11
C PHE A 10 -12.56 2.10 0.88
N VAL A 11 -13.46 1.12 1.04
CA VAL A 11 -13.24 -0.03 1.92
C VAL A 11 -12.07 -0.88 1.43
N THR A 12 -11.96 -1.12 0.11
CA THR A 12 -10.80 -1.82 -0.47
C THR A 12 -9.50 -1.08 -0.15
N PHE A 13 -9.42 0.23 -0.44
CA PHE A 13 -8.23 1.02 -0.16
C PHE A 13 -7.92 1.10 1.34
N PHE A 14 -8.93 1.23 2.19
CA PHE A 14 -8.74 1.26 3.64
C PHE A 14 -8.21 -0.09 4.17
N ALA A 15 -8.72 -1.21 3.66
CA ALA A 15 -8.21 -2.53 4.01
C ALA A 15 -6.79 -2.77 3.47
N VAL A 16 -6.47 -2.23 2.29
CA VAL A 16 -5.20 -2.44 1.58
C VAL A 16 -4.09 -1.49 2.05
N ILE A 17 -4.39 -0.24 2.36
CA ILE A 17 -3.41 0.82 2.62
C ILE A 17 -3.51 1.34 4.06
N GLY A 18 -4.65 1.12 4.72
CA GLY A 18 -5.11 1.92 5.86
C GLY A 18 -4.19 2.03 7.09
N PRO A 19 -4.68 2.71 8.14
CA PRO A 19 -3.84 3.29 9.18
C PRO A 19 -2.89 2.32 9.87
N PRO A 20 -3.29 1.06 10.17
CA PRO A 20 -2.41 0.11 10.83
C PRO A 20 -1.12 -0.19 10.06
N LYS A 21 -1.16 -0.23 8.72
CA LYS A 21 0.01 -0.55 7.88
C LYS A 21 0.98 0.62 7.85
N VAL A 22 0.44 1.81 7.61
CA VAL A 22 1.16 3.09 7.67
C VAL A 22 1.82 3.27 9.04
N MET A 23 1.09 2.98 10.12
CA MET A 23 1.63 3.04 11.48
C MET A 23 2.78 2.07 11.69
N LEU A 24 2.68 0.80 11.28
CA LEU A 24 3.78 -0.16 11.43
C LEU A 24 5.05 0.27 10.69
N ALA A 25 4.91 0.80 9.48
CA ALA A 25 6.03 1.34 8.70
C ALA A 25 6.71 2.50 9.43
N PHE A 26 5.93 3.40 10.04
CA PHE A 26 6.46 4.55 10.78
C PHE A 26 6.94 4.21 12.19
N ALA A 27 6.39 3.19 12.84
CA ALA A 27 6.76 2.79 14.21
C ALA A 27 8.23 2.35 14.29
N HIS A 28 8.71 1.64 13.28
CA HIS A 28 10.11 1.24 13.19
C HIS A 28 11.07 2.41 12.91
N LEU A 29 10.59 3.49 12.29
CA LEU A 29 11.35 4.72 12.12
C LEU A 29 11.27 5.64 13.35
N ALA A 30 10.18 5.53 14.13
CA ALA A 30 9.93 6.33 15.32
C ALA A 30 11.00 6.12 16.40
N THR A 31 11.62 4.94 16.43
CA THR A 31 12.74 4.62 17.34
C THR A 31 14.02 5.37 16.98
N LYS A 32 14.17 5.87 15.74
CA LYS A 32 15.38 6.54 15.23
C LYS A 32 15.23 8.05 14.99
N CYS A 33 14.01 8.58 14.98
CA CYS A 33 13.72 9.97 14.59
C CYS A 33 13.02 10.80 15.68
N LYS A 34 13.30 12.11 15.73
CA LYS A 34 12.57 13.08 16.58
C LYS A 34 11.16 13.37 16.01
N LEU A 35 10.17 13.64 16.88
CA LEU A 35 8.79 14.00 16.50
C LEU A 35 8.64 14.97 15.31
N PRO A 36 9.32 16.15 15.29
CA PRO A 36 9.17 17.10 14.20
C PRO A 36 9.67 16.55 12.86
N GLN A 37 10.70 15.72 12.88
CA GLN A 37 11.25 15.07 11.68
C GLN A 37 10.30 13.99 11.15
N MET A 38 9.69 13.20 12.04
CA MET A 38 8.65 12.23 11.67
C MET A 38 7.44 12.89 11.03
N ARG A 39 6.94 14.01 11.58
CA ARG A 39 5.79 14.74 11.02
C ARG A 39 6.07 15.23 9.62
N ARG A 40 7.25 15.82 9.39
CA ARG A 40 7.65 16.30 8.07
C ARG A 40 7.79 15.16 7.08
N LEU A 41 8.30 14.02 7.52
CA LEU A 41 8.47 12.83 6.71
C LEU A 41 7.13 12.20 6.33
N ALA A 42 6.18 12.10 7.27
CA ALA A 42 4.82 11.64 7.01
C ALA A 42 4.07 12.52 6.01
N LEU A 43 4.19 13.84 6.12
CA LEU A 43 3.55 14.77 5.18
C LEU A 43 4.15 14.64 3.77
N LEU A 44 5.48 14.59 3.66
CA LEU A 44 6.16 14.41 2.38
C LEU A 44 5.81 13.06 1.75
N SER A 45 5.87 11.98 2.52
CA SER A 45 5.58 10.64 2.02
C SER A 45 4.11 10.51 1.59
N THR A 46 3.18 11.09 2.34
CA THR A 46 1.76 11.15 1.97
C THR A 46 1.55 11.97 0.70
N LEU A 47 2.24 13.10 0.55
CA LEU A 47 2.13 13.94 -0.63
C LEU A 47 2.63 13.21 -1.89
N ILE A 48 3.76 12.51 -1.80
CA ILE A 48 4.29 11.80 -2.95
C ILE A 48 3.39 10.60 -3.30
N ALA A 49 2.92 9.84 -2.30
CA ALA A 49 1.95 8.76 -2.50
C ALA A 49 0.64 9.27 -3.14
N ALA A 50 0.10 10.39 -2.65
CA ALA A 50 -1.06 11.05 -3.22
C ALA A 50 -0.84 11.42 -4.69
N SER A 51 0.30 12.05 -5.01
CA SER A 51 0.62 12.41 -6.39
C SER A 51 0.76 11.19 -7.30
N ALA A 52 1.44 10.13 -6.85
CA ALA A 52 1.64 8.91 -7.62
C ALA A 52 0.32 8.16 -7.85
N GLY A 53 -0.50 8.00 -6.81
CA GLY A 53 -1.80 7.33 -6.91
C GLY A 53 -2.78 8.09 -7.80
N VAL A 54 -2.83 9.43 -7.70
CA VAL A 54 -3.65 10.25 -8.59
C VAL A 54 -3.18 10.09 -10.04
N VAL A 55 -1.87 10.20 -10.30
CA VAL A 55 -1.33 10.01 -11.66
C VAL A 55 -1.70 8.64 -12.21
N MET A 56 -1.53 7.57 -11.42
CA MET A 56 -1.87 6.21 -11.86
C MET A 56 -3.36 5.96 -12.04
N ALA A 57 -4.23 6.59 -11.24
CA ALA A 57 -5.67 6.48 -11.43
C ALA A 57 -6.14 7.04 -12.78
N TYR A 58 -5.48 8.08 -13.30
CA TYR A 58 -5.79 8.62 -14.64
C TYR A 58 -4.97 7.96 -15.75
N ALA A 59 -3.78 7.43 -15.43
CA ALA A 59 -2.89 6.81 -16.40
C ALA A 59 -3.11 5.29 -16.56
N ALA A 60 -3.99 4.66 -15.78
CA ALA A 60 -4.17 3.20 -15.75
C ALA A 60 -4.35 2.58 -17.15
N ASP A 61 -5.34 3.02 -17.91
CA ASP A 61 -5.59 2.55 -19.29
C ASP A 61 -4.40 2.80 -20.22
N HIS A 62 -3.73 3.95 -20.09
CA HIS A 62 -2.59 4.32 -20.93
C HIS A 62 -1.36 3.45 -20.64
N VAL A 63 -1.09 3.18 -19.36
CA VAL A 63 0.01 2.34 -18.91
C VAL A 63 -0.22 0.90 -19.36
N MET A 64 -1.42 0.36 -19.16
CA MET A 64 -1.75 -1.00 -19.62
C MET A 64 -1.67 -1.13 -21.14
N GLY A 65 -2.22 -0.16 -21.88
CA GLY A 65 -2.17 -0.14 -23.34
C GLY A 65 -0.73 -0.03 -23.87
N PHE A 66 0.13 0.74 -23.21
CA PHE A 66 1.53 0.86 -23.60
C PHE A 66 2.31 -0.44 -23.41
N PHE A 67 2.15 -1.09 -22.25
CA PHE A 67 2.87 -2.32 -21.92
C PHE A 67 2.19 -3.60 -22.45
N HIS A 68 1.00 -3.49 -23.05
CA HIS A 68 0.19 -4.64 -23.51
C HIS A 68 -0.05 -5.67 -22.39
N ILE A 69 -0.26 -5.19 -21.16
CA ILE A 69 -0.54 -6.03 -20.00
C ILE A 69 -2.06 -6.13 -19.84
N SER A 70 -2.57 -7.33 -19.55
CA SER A 70 -3.99 -7.53 -19.27
C SER A 70 -4.34 -7.26 -17.80
N ASP A 71 -5.56 -6.85 -17.52
CA ASP A 71 -6.07 -6.57 -16.17
C ASP A 71 -5.83 -7.76 -15.22
N GLU A 72 -6.05 -8.98 -15.72
CA GLU A 72 -5.87 -10.23 -14.98
C GLU A 72 -4.40 -10.50 -14.66
N SER A 73 -3.50 -10.19 -15.60
CA SER A 73 -2.06 -10.35 -15.41
C SER A 73 -1.55 -9.40 -14.32
N LEU A 74 -2.10 -8.19 -14.24
CA LEU A 74 -1.79 -7.25 -13.18
C LEU A 74 -2.34 -7.70 -11.82
N GLN A 75 -3.54 -8.28 -11.78
CA GLN A 75 -4.11 -8.86 -10.55
C GLN A 75 -3.25 -10.03 -10.04
N LEU A 76 -2.82 -10.93 -10.93
CA LEU A 76 -1.90 -12.02 -10.59
C LEU A 76 -0.57 -11.51 -10.03
N ALA A 77 0.08 -10.59 -10.74
CA ALA A 77 1.36 -10.00 -10.30
C ALA A 77 1.19 -9.25 -8.97
N GLY A 78 0.10 -8.48 -8.83
CA GLY A 78 -0.30 -7.83 -7.60
C GLY A 78 -0.42 -8.82 -6.45
N GLY A 79 -1.19 -9.89 -6.64
CA GLY A 79 -1.46 -10.89 -5.62
C GLY A 79 -0.17 -11.54 -5.11
N VAL A 80 0.76 -11.86 -6.02
CA VAL A 80 2.10 -12.37 -5.66
C VAL A 80 2.88 -11.36 -4.82
N ILE A 81 2.90 -10.09 -5.22
CA ILE A 81 3.62 -9.04 -4.46
C ILE A 81 2.99 -8.83 -3.08
N PHE A 82 1.66 -8.83 -2.98
CA PHE A 82 0.92 -8.78 -1.71
C PHE A 82 1.29 -9.95 -0.80
N PHE A 83 1.34 -11.16 -1.36
CA PHE A 83 1.68 -12.37 -0.62
C PHE A 83 3.13 -12.38 -0.14
N ILE A 84 4.09 -11.97 -0.98
CA ILE A 84 5.50 -11.88 -0.58
C ILE A 84 5.67 -10.83 0.53
N TYR A 85 5.03 -9.67 0.40
CA TYR A 85 5.08 -8.64 1.43
C TYR A 85 4.45 -9.11 2.74
N ALA A 86 3.34 -9.85 2.66
CA ALA A 86 2.70 -10.47 3.81
C ALA A 86 3.64 -11.45 4.54
N ILE A 87 4.32 -12.34 3.80
CA ILE A 87 5.32 -13.26 4.36
C ILE A 87 6.40 -12.48 5.10
N ALA A 88 6.89 -11.39 4.52
CA ALA A 88 7.92 -10.60 5.14
C ALA A 88 7.46 -9.92 6.43
N LEU A 89 6.22 -9.42 6.49
CA LEU A 89 5.65 -8.90 7.74
C LEU A 89 5.53 -9.97 8.83
N VAL A 90 5.15 -11.19 8.46
CA VAL A 90 5.04 -12.33 9.39
C VAL A 90 6.42 -12.78 9.88
N MET A 91 7.40 -12.82 8.99
CA MET A 91 8.78 -13.22 9.30
C MET A 91 9.65 -12.10 9.87
N GLY A 92 9.12 -10.86 9.94
CA GLY A 92 9.90 -9.69 10.35
C GLY A 92 11.02 -9.30 9.36
N ILE A 93 10.94 -9.76 8.11
CA ILE A 93 11.92 -9.47 7.05
C ILE A 93 11.69 -8.06 6.52
N ARG A 94 12.78 -7.32 6.34
CA ARG A 94 12.74 -5.96 5.78
C ARG A 94 12.87 -6.02 4.26
N LEU A 95 11.76 -5.88 3.53
CA LEU A 95 11.85 -5.57 2.11
C LEU A 95 12.26 -4.10 1.93
N GLY A 96 13.41 -3.89 1.30
CA GLY A 96 13.93 -2.56 0.97
C GLY A 96 14.82 -1.91 2.03
N GLY A 97 15.41 -2.69 2.94
CA GLY A 97 16.30 -2.15 3.95
C GLY A 97 17.07 -3.22 4.72
N ASP A 98 18.05 -3.82 4.06
CA ASP A 98 19.36 -4.04 4.65
C ASP A 98 20.42 -4.04 3.54
N GLU A 99 21.64 -3.66 3.92
CA GLU A 99 22.88 -3.60 3.11
C GLU A 99 23.31 -2.22 2.57
N ASP A 100 23.99 -1.49 3.45
CA ASP A 100 25.38 -1.07 3.21
C ASP A 100 25.69 0.14 2.29
N HIS A 101 24.84 1.17 2.32
CA HIS A 101 25.24 2.50 1.81
C HIS A 101 25.38 3.52 2.94
N ARG A 102 26.44 3.28 3.74
CA ARG A 102 27.20 4.27 4.51
C ARG A 102 27.88 5.33 3.61
N THR A 103 27.27 5.73 2.50
CA THR A 103 27.74 6.90 1.77
C THR A 103 27.20 8.14 2.46
N GLU A 104 28.10 8.77 3.20
CA GLU A 104 28.04 10.11 3.76
C GLU A 104 27.24 11.09 2.90
N THR A 105 25.91 11.08 3.01
CA THR A 105 25.06 12.14 2.45
C THR A 105 24.63 13.01 3.61
N LYS A 106 25.07 14.28 3.57
CA LYS A 106 24.92 15.34 4.58
C LYS A 106 23.47 15.64 5.05
N HIS A 107 22.46 14.88 4.62
CA HIS A 107 21.06 15.11 4.94
C HIS A 107 20.36 13.85 5.47
N PRO A 108 20.27 13.66 6.81
CA PRO A 108 19.55 12.54 7.44
C PRO A 108 18.07 12.45 7.04
N MET A 109 17.50 13.55 6.54
CA MET A 109 16.13 13.59 6.03
C MET A 109 16.00 12.96 4.63
N ALA A 110 17.02 13.04 3.78
CA ALA A 110 17.00 12.48 2.43
C ALA A 110 17.21 10.96 2.45
N SER A 111 18.03 10.43 3.36
CA SER A 111 18.20 8.99 3.59
C SER A 111 16.94 8.37 4.20
N ALA A 112 16.33 9.00 5.22
CA ALA A 112 15.05 8.55 5.76
C ALA A 112 13.92 8.62 4.73
N LEU A 113 13.90 9.65 3.87
CA LEU A 113 12.94 9.73 2.76
C LEU A 113 13.21 8.64 1.72
N ARG A 114 14.46 8.25 1.45
CA ARG A 114 14.80 7.17 0.52
C ARG A 114 14.36 5.80 1.05
N GLU A 115 14.70 5.48 2.30
CA GLU A 115 14.28 4.27 3.02
C GLU A 115 12.76 4.16 3.18
N LEU A 116 12.03 5.28 3.29
CA LEU A 116 10.56 5.29 3.28
C LEU A 116 9.94 5.41 1.90
N SER A 117 10.63 5.98 0.91
CA SER A 117 10.05 6.18 -0.43
C SER A 117 9.83 4.85 -1.15
N LEU A 118 10.74 3.89 -0.98
CA LEU A 118 10.56 2.54 -1.52
C LEU A 118 9.33 1.82 -0.94
N PRO A 119 9.14 1.75 0.39
CA PRO A 119 7.98 1.07 0.98
C PRO A 119 6.70 1.92 1.08
N TYR A 120 6.75 3.25 1.20
CA TYR A 120 5.59 4.11 1.47
C TYR A 120 5.07 4.87 0.25
N VAL A 121 5.94 5.34 -0.62
CA VAL A 121 5.59 6.27 -1.71
C VAL A 121 5.36 5.53 -3.02
N ALA A 122 6.14 4.49 -3.27
CA ALA A 122 5.99 3.57 -4.38
C ALA A 122 5.67 2.17 -3.85
N SER A 123 4.86 2.06 -2.79
CA SER A 123 4.36 0.76 -2.32
C SER A 123 3.72 0.09 -3.52
N PRO A 124 4.35 -0.94 -4.13
CA PRO A 124 3.82 -1.54 -5.35
C PRO A 124 2.39 -2.03 -5.11
N LEU A 125 2.10 -2.38 -3.86
CA LEU A 125 0.79 -2.70 -3.31
C LEU A 125 -0.26 -1.60 -3.52
N ALA A 126 0.05 -0.35 -3.17
CA ALA A 126 -0.88 0.77 -3.31
C ALA A 126 -1.10 1.13 -4.79
N ILE A 127 -0.04 1.10 -5.59
CA ILE A 127 -0.13 1.37 -7.04
C ILE A 127 -0.95 0.26 -7.72
N THR A 128 -0.67 -1.01 -7.43
CA THR A 128 -1.43 -2.12 -7.99
C THR A 128 -2.90 -2.06 -7.58
N ALA A 129 -3.21 -1.74 -6.31
CA ALA A 129 -4.59 -1.57 -5.88
C ALA A 129 -5.30 -0.44 -6.64
N VAL A 130 -4.63 0.72 -6.82
CA VAL A 130 -5.20 1.84 -7.58
C VAL A 130 -5.42 1.47 -9.05
N LEU A 131 -4.46 0.78 -9.67
CA LEU A 131 -4.57 0.35 -11.07
C LEU A 131 -5.73 -0.65 -11.22
N VAL A 132 -5.77 -1.72 -10.43
CA VAL A 132 -6.81 -2.75 -10.50
C VAL A 132 -8.21 -2.16 -10.29
N GLU A 133 -8.40 -1.31 -9.28
CA GLU A 133 -9.69 -0.65 -9.03
C GLU A 133 -10.06 0.36 -10.12
N SER A 134 -9.08 1.06 -10.71
CA SER A 134 -9.32 1.99 -11.82
C SER A 134 -9.73 1.27 -13.10
N LEU A 135 -9.15 0.10 -13.38
CA LEU A 135 -9.42 -0.69 -14.58
C LEU A 135 -10.80 -1.38 -14.54
N ALA A 136 -11.42 -1.47 -13.35
CA ALA A 136 -12.75 -2.07 -13.20
C ALA A 136 -13.85 -1.37 -14.03
N LYS A 137 -13.70 -0.07 -14.34
CA LYS A 137 -14.59 0.67 -15.25
C LYS A 137 -13.80 1.71 -16.05
N ASN A 138 -13.82 1.58 -17.38
CA ASN A 138 -13.20 2.54 -18.29
C ASN A 138 -14.08 3.79 -18.49
N THR A 139 -14.16 4.66 -17.49
CA THR A 139 -14.88 5.94 -17.58
C THR A 139 -14.15 7.00 -16.77
N TRP A 140 -13.98 8.20 -17.33
CA TRP A 140 -13.29 9.32 -16.65
C TRP A 140 -13.87 9.67 -15.27
N SER A 141 -15.20 9.57 -15.14
CA SER A 141 -15.90 9.74 -13.86
C SER A 141 -15.53 8.67 -12.82
N TRP A 142 -15.18 7.47 -13.26
CA TRP A 142 -14.73 6.39 -12.39
C TRP A 142 -13.31 6.63 -11.88
N SER A 143 -12.37 6.97 -12.75
CA SER A 143 -11.00 7.35 -12.34
C SER A 143 -11.01 8.50 -11.32
N THR A 144 -11.91 9.49 -11.50
CA THR A 144 -12.09 10.58 -10.53
C THR A 144 -12.62 10.07 -9.18
N THR A 145 -13.56 9.10 -9.21
CA THR A 145 -14.10 8.46 -8.00
C THR A 145 -13.00 7.69 -7.26
N ILE A 146 -12.21 6.90 -7.97
CA ILE A 146 -11.08 6.14 -7.42
C ILE A 146 -10.02 7.07 -6.82
N ALA A 147 -9.62 8.12 -7.55
CA ALA A 147 -8.66 9.10 -7.06
C ALA A 147 -9.17 9.79 -5.78
N SER A 148 -10.46 10.14 -5.73
CA SER A 148 -11.07 10.76 -4.54
C SER A 148 -11.16 9.80 -3.34
N ALA A 149 -11.45 8.52 -3.58
CA ALA A 149 -11.49 7.49 -2.54
C ALA A 149 -10.10 7.25 -1.96
N TYR A 150 -9.11 7.09 -2.85
CA TYR A 150 -7.70 6.93 -2.48
C TYR A 150 -7.18 8.12 -1.68
N LEU A 151 -7.45 9.36 -2.12
CA LEU A 151 -7.07 10.58 -1.40
C LEU A 151 -7.77 10.67 -0.03
N SER A 152 -9.03 10.25 0.07
CA SER A 152 -9.76 10.25 1.34
C SER A 152 -9.13 9.27 2.34
N VAL A 153 -8.76 8.08 1.90
CA VAL A 153 -8.04 7.10 2.75
C VAL A 153 -6.68 7.65 3.17
N LEU A 154 -5.89 8.19 2.24
CA LEU A 154 -4.59 8.81 2.57
C LEU A 154 -4.72 9.97 3.56
N ALA A 155 -5.76 10.79 3.45
CA ALA A 155 -6.00 11.87 4.38
C ALA A 155 -6.30 11.33 5.79
N ILE A 156 -7.14 10.30 5.89
CA ILE A 156 -7.46 9.62 7.16
C ILE A 156 -6.19 8.97 7.74
N ASP A 157 -5.40 8.28 6.92
CA ASP A 157 -4.15 7.64 7.34
C ASP A 157 -3.15 8.67 7.87
N CYS A 158 -3.02 9.80 7.18
CA CYS A 158 -2.14 10.88 7.60
C CYS A 158 -2.59 11.48 8.95
N VAL A 159 -3.89 11.74 9.12
CA VAL A 159 -4.45 12.25 10.38
C VAL A 159 -4.26 11.25 11.52
N CYS A 160 -4.61 9.98 11.30
CA CYS A 160 -4.40 8.90 12.25
C CYS A 160 -2.92 8.79 12.64
N LEU A 161 -2.02 8.80 11.67
CA LEU A 161 -0.59 8.73 11.92
C LEU A 161 -0.10 9.92 12.76
N LEU A 162 -0.50 11.15 12.43
CA LEU A 162 -0.10 12.34 13.19
C LEU A 162 -0.62 12.33 14.64
N LEU A 163 -1.81 11.79 14.86
CA LEU A 163 -2.42 11.64 16.19
C LEU A 163 -1.75 10.51 17.00
N LEU A 164 -1.43 9.38 16.36
CA LEU A 164 -0.84 8.22 17.03
C LEU A 164 0.70 8.24 17.09
N MET A 165 1.38 9.13 16.38
CA MET A 165 2.84 9.34 16.47
C MET A 165 3.42 9.39 17.89
N PRO A 166 2.87 10.18 18.84
CA PRO A 166 3.38 10.19 20.22
C PRO A 166 3.13 8.86 20.96
N LEU A 167 2.09 8.11 20.58
CA LEU A 167 1.79 6.80 21.14
C LEU A 167 2.75 5.73 20.59
N LEU A 168 3.09 5.81 19.30
CA LEU A 168 4.07 4.94 18.64
C LEU A 168 5.42 4.96 19.35
N GLN A 169 5.88 6.14 19.79
CA GLN A 169 7.16 6.26 20.52
C GLN A 169 7.15 5.62 21.92
N ARG A 170 5.97 5.41 22.49
CA ARG A 170 5.77 4.76 23.79
C ARG A 170 5.41 3.29 23.68
N THR A 171 5.16 2.80 22.46
CA THR A 171 4.72 1.43 22.23
C THR A 171 5.94 0.51 22.29
N HIS A 172 5.88 -0.51 23.15
CA HIS A 172 6.92 -1.53 23.25
C HIS A 172 7.01 -2.36 21.96
N GLU A 173 8.22 -2.75 21.57
CA GLU A 173 8.51 -3.49 20.34
C GLU A 173 7.68 -4.79 20.21
N THR A 174 7.37 -5.45 21.34
CA THR A 174 6.55 -6.67 21.37
C THR A 174 5.13 -6.49 20.83
N GLY A 175 4.48 -5.35 21.10
CA GLY A 175 3.12 -5.09 20.61
C GLY A 175 3.07 -4.85 19.11
N LEU A 176 4.11 -4.20 18.58
CA LEU A 176 4.26 -3.94 17.14
C LEU A 176 4.52 -5.24 16.37
N GLU A 177 5.27 -6.17 16.95
CA GLU A 177 5.57 -7.47 16.32
C GLU A 177 4.34 -8.39 16.24
N VAL A 178 3.50 -8.42 17.27
CA VAL A 178 2.23 -9.17 17.20
C VAL A 178 1.30 -8.55 16.15
N LEU A 179 1.20 -7.22 16.13
CA LEU A 179 0.36 -6.52 15.16
C LEU A 179 0.85 -6.71 13.71
N SER A 180 2.16 -6.72 13.48
CA SER A 180 2.74 -6.99 12.15
C SER A 180 2.44 -8.40 11.65
N ARG A 181 2.50 -9.40 12.54
CA ARG A 181 2.14 -10.79 12.19
C ARG A 181 0.66 -10.93 11.85
N LEU A 182 -0.23 -10.29 12.62
CA LEU A 182 -1.67 -10.29 12.35
C LEU A 182 -2.00 -9.61 11.02
N LEU A 183 -1.42 -8.43 10.76
CA LEU A 183 -1.60 -7.74 9.48
C LEU A 183 -1.00 -8.52 8.32
N GLY A 184 0.16 -9.13 8.51
CA GLY A 184 0.77 -10.02 7.52
C GLY A 184 -0.15 -11.19 7.15
N LEU A 185 -0.76 -11.85 8.13
CA LEU A 185 -1.74 -12.92 7.87
C LEU A 185 -2.94 -12.41 7.03
N LEU A 186 -3.46 -11.22 7.33
CA LEU A 186 -4.57 -10.63 6.58
C LEU A 186 -4.15 -10.24 5.15
N LEU A 187 -2.97 -9.65 4.95
CA LEU A 187 -2.46 -9.35 3.60
C LEU A 187 -2.20 -10.62 2.79
N ALA A 188 -1.76 -11.70 3.43
CA ALA A 188 -1.55 -12.97 2.74
C ALA A 188 -2.89 -13.47 2.16
N ALA A 189 -3.97 -13.39 2.95
CA ALA A 189 -5.31 -13.73 2.47
C ALA A 189 -5.75 -12.85 1.29
N VAL A 190 -5.58 -11.53 1.39
CA VAL A 190 -5.91 -10.58 0.30
C VAL A 190 -5.08 -10.86 -0.96
N GLY A 191 -3.78 -11.15 -0.80
CA GLY A 191 -2.89 -11.46 -1.92
C GLY A 191 -3.29 -12.75 -2.64
N VAL A 192 -3.68 -13.79 -1.89
CA VAL A 192 -4.21 -15.03 -2.45
C VAL A 192 -5.54 -14.80 -3.17
N GLU A 193 -6.45 -14.02 -2.57
CA GLU A 193 -7.74 -13.69 -3.21
C GLU A 193 -7.53 -12.96 -4.54
N LEU A 194 -6.66 -11.94 -4.58
CA LEU A 194 -6.32 -11.20 -5.79
C LEU A 194 -5.65 -12.09 -6.86
N PHE A 195 -4.79 -13.03 -6.43
CA PHE A 195 -4.16 -14.00 -7.32
C PHE A 195 -5.20 -14.95 -7.95
N LEU A 196 -6.13 -15.45 -7.13
CA LEU A 196 -7.19 -16.33 -7.59
C LEU A 196 -8.18 -15.60 -8.50
N ASP A 197 -8.51 -14.33 -8.21
CA ASP A 197 -9.34 -13.50 -9.08
C ASP A 197 -8.71 -13.31 -10.47
N GLY A 198 -7.41 -12.98 -10.52
CA GLY A 198 -6.70 -12.89 -11.79
C GLY A 198 -6.64 -14.23 -12.53
N LEU A 199 -6.45 -15.35 -11.81
CA LEU A 199 -6.45 -16.68 -12.42
C LEU A 199 -7.82 -17.07 -12.98
N ALA A 200 -8.90 -16.73 -12.27
CA ALA A 200 -10.27 -16.92 -12.73
C ALA A 200 -10.59 -16.06 -13.96
N GLY A 201 -10.10 -14.82 -13.99
CA GLY A 201 -10.23 -13.92 -15.14
C GLY A 201 -9.61 -14.48 -16.42
N LEU A 202 -8.50 -15.22 -16.31
CA LEU A 202 -7.86 -15.92 -17.44
C LEU A 202 -8.61 -17.19 -17.90
N GLY A 203 -9.74 -17.54 -17.26
CA GLY A 203 -10.56 -18.68 -17.65
C GLY A 203 -10.14 -20.02 -17.02
N VAL A 204 -9.29 -20.00 -16.00
CA VAL A 204 -8.99 -21.22 -15.22
C VAL A 204 -10.18 -21.53 -14.31
N PRO A 205 -10.82 -22.71 -14.43
CA PRO A 205 -11.97 -23.06 -13.60
C PRO A 205 -11.51 -23.29 -12.15
N LEU A 206 -11.75 -22.29 -11.30
CA LEU A 206 -11.60 -22.44 -9.86
C LEU A 206 -12.86 -23.07 -9.29
N LEU A 207 -12.73 -24.24 -8.65
CA LEU A 207 -13.75 -24.82 -7.79
C LEU A 207 -13.92 -23.91 -6.55
N ARG A 208 -14.64 -22.79 -6.69
CA ARG A 208 -15.10 -21.98 -5.55
C ARG A 208 -16.18 -22.77 -4.81
N ALA A 209 -15.77 -23.52 -3.79
CA ALA A 209 -16.69 -23.94 -2.75
C ALA A 209 -17.11 -22.67 -1.99
N HIS A 210 -18.29 -22.14 -2.33
CA HIS A 210 -18.94 -21.10 -1.55
C HIS A 210 -19.13 -21.60 -0.11
N TYR A 211 -18.42 -20.98 0.84
CA TYR A 211 -18.75 -21.01 2.27
C TYR A 211 -18.99 -19.59 2.74
#